data_AF-A0A2L0NCN6-F1
#
_entry.id   AF-A0A2L0NCN6-F1
#
_cell.length_a   1.000
_cell.length_b   1.000
_cell.length_c   1.000
_cell.angle_alpha   90.00
_cell.angle_beta   90.00
_cell.angle_gamma   90.00
#
_symmetry.space_group_name_H-M   'P 1'
#
loop_
_entity.id
_entity.type
_entity.pdbx_description
1 polymer ?
#
loop_
_entity_poly.entity_id
_entity_poly.type
_entity_poly.pdbx_seq_one_letter_code
_entity_poly.pdbx_strand_id
1 'polypeptide(L)'
;MRPTLPPLRRLVRNPAFWYVAVLTAMWPVLRLLPPERVVALREWASTNLDNLRPWPSGHPVESLVVSAFVPQNTVWVWPAFALSAFAVVSVLGARRAVAALALAHVAATGLTEALVWWRIEHGSLPATEAHVLDTGPSYVVVAALAMATGLARPVWSRAVWLVMLAVAAPDLLSGIGDGEVSAVGHVLAFTAGLAIAGAHRLGLPPVARRPARLAPPGP
;
A
#
# COMPACT_ATOMS: atom_id res chain seq x y z
N MET A 1 22.64 5.71 31.19
CA MET A 1 22.72 6.27 29.82
C MET A 1 21.39 6.95 29.51
N ARG A 2 21.37 8.27 29.27
CA ARG A 2 20.13 8.95 28.85
C ARG A 2 19.87 8.59 27.38
N PRO A 3 18.70 8.07 27.01
CA PRO A 3 18.37 7.85 25.61
C PRO A 3 18.35 9.21 24.91
N THR A 4 19.34 9.47 24.05
CA THR A 4 19.33 10.63 23.18
C THR A 4 18.24 10.40 22.15
N LEU A 5 17.12 11.10 22.30
CA LEU A 5 16.06 11.10 21.30
C LEU A 5 16.68 11.46 19.94
N PRO A 6 16.30 10.76 18.85
CA PRO A 6 16.77 11.12 17.53
C PRO A 6 16.43 12.60 17.30
N PRO A 7 17.37 13.42 16.79
CA PRO A 7 17.11 14.83 16.56
C PRO A 7 15.89 14.96 15.66
N LEU A 8 14.92 15.81 16.04
CA LEU A 8 13.63 16.01 15.34
C LEU A 8 13.80 16.12 13.81
N ARG A 9 14.90 16.73 13.35
CA ARG A 9 15.30 16.83 11.94
C ARG A 9 15.41 15.50 11.19
N ARG A 10 15.85 14.41 11.86
CA ARG A 10 15.94 13.07 11.24
C ARG A 10 14.55 12.45 11.08
N LEU A 11 13.65 12.70 12.03
CA LEU A 11 12.29 12.18 11.98
C LEU A 11 11.50 12.80 10.82
N VAL A 12 11.50 14.12 10.70
CA VAL A 12 10.77 14.85 9.62
C VAL A 12 11.32 14.61 8.21
N ARG A 13 12.56 14.13 8.09
CA ARG A 13 13.16 13.72 6.81
C ARG A 13 12.82 12.28 6.42
N ASN A 14 12.24 11.48 7.33
CA ASN A 14 11.86 10.11 7.07
C ASN A 14 10.45 10.08 6.46
N PRO A 15 10.24 9.52 5.25
CA PRO A 15 8.92 9.48 4.63
C PRO A 15 7.89 8.69 5.45
N ALA A 16 8.33 7.70 6.25
CA ALA A 16 7.43 6.94 7.13
C ALA A 16 6.76 7.85 8.19
N PHE A 17 7.45 8.91 8.63
CA PHE A 17 6.87 9.89 9.55
C PHE A 17 5.65 10.56 8.94
N TRP A 18 5.77 11.05 7.71
CA TRP A 18 4.66 11.73 7.02
C TRP A 18 3.54 10.77 6.69
N TYR A 19 3.85 9.53 6.30
CA TYR A 19 2.83 8.51 6.07
C TYR A 19 1.99 8.25 7.33
N VAL A 20 2.64 8.00 8.47
CA VAL A 20 1.95 7.81 9.76
C VAL A 20 1.21 9.07 10.20
N ALA A 21 1.81 10.25 10.02
CA ALA A 21 1.19 11.52 10.40
C ALA A 21 -0.10 11.77 9.61
N VAL A 22 -0.10 11.53 8.30
CA VAL A 22 -1.29 11.70 7.45
C VAL A 22 -2.38 10.71 7.85
N LEU A 23 -2.05 9.42 8.06
CA LEU A 23 -3.03 8.43 8.53
C LEU A 23 -3.62 8.80 9.89
N THR A 24 -2.78 9.34 10.79
CA THR A 24 -3.24 9.83 12.10
C THR A 24 -4.17 11.02 11.95
N ALA A 25 -3.83 11.97 11.07
CA ALA A 25 -4.64 13.15 10.80
C ALA A 25 -5.94 12.82 10.04
N MET A 26 -5.98 11.73 9.28
CA MET A 26 -7.18 11.33 8.55
C MET A 26 -8.31 10.94 9.48
N TRP A 27 -8.01 10.44 10.68
CA TRP A 27 -9.04 10.14 11.67
C TRP A 27 -9.90 11.36 12.06
N PRO A 28 -9.34 12.47 12.59
CA PRO A 28 -10.15 13.63 12.91
C PRO A 28 -10.76 14.27 11.65
N VAL A 29 -10.06 14.25 10.50
CA VAL A 29 -10.62 14.75 9.23
C VAL A 29 -11.92 14.02 8.87
N LEU A 30 -11.90 12.69 8.84
CA LEU A 30 -13.08 11.89 8.51
C LEU A 30 -14.18 11.97 9.57
N ARG A 31 -13.84 12.27 10.83
CA ARG A 31 -14.81 12.48 11.92
C ARG A 31 -15.48 13.84 11.88
N LEU A 32 -14.79 14.87 11.40
CA LEU A 32 -15.26 16.26 11.41
C LEU A 32 -15.92 16.67 10.09
N LEU A 33 -15.63 15.96 9.00
CA LEU A 33 -16.31 16.19 7.72
C LEU A 33 -17.78 15.77 7.80
N PRO A 34 -18.69 16.51 7.16
CA PRO A 34 -20.05 16.06 6.91
C PRO A 34 -20.06 14.69 6.20
N PRO A 35 -21.01 13.79 6.51
CA PRO A 35 -21.05 12.44 5.93
C PRO A 35 -20.99 12.41 4.40
N GLU A 36 -21.68 13.33 3.74
CA GLU A 36 -21.69 13.47 2.29
C GLU A 36 -20.31 13.80 1.71
N ARG A 37 -19.49 14.57 2.45
CA ARG A 37 -18.12 14.89 2.05
C ARG A 37 -17.17 13.71 2.28
N VAL A 38 -17.43 12.90 3.29
CA VAL A 38 -16.68 11.65 3.52
C VAL A 38 -16.93 10.66 2.39
N VAL A 39 -18.20 10.50 1.97
CA VAL A 39 -18.57 9.66 0.83
C VAL A 39 -17.91 10.17 -0.45
N ALA A 40 -18.07 11.46 -0.77
CA ALA A 40 -17.46 12.05 -1.97
C ALA A 40 -15.92 11.93 -1.97
N LEU A 41 -15.28 12.11 -0.82
CA LEU A 41 -13.82 11.92 -0.68
C LEU A 41 -13.42 10.47 -0.98
N ARG A 42 -14.16 9.48 -0.46
CA ARG A 42 -13.86 8.06 -0.67
C ARG A 42 -14.13 7.63 -2.10
N GLU A 43 -15.24 8.09 -2.69
CA GLU A 43 -15.55 7.86 -4.10
C GLU A 43 -14.45 8.43 -4.99
N TRP A 44 -14.04 9.68 -4.77
CA TRP A 44 -12.98 10.31 -5.56
C TRP A 44 -11.62 9.64 -5.35
N ALA A 45 -11.28 9.26 -4.12
CA ALA A 45 -10.02 8.60 -3.79
C ALA A 45 -9.98 7.12 -4.21
N SER A 46 -11.10 6.51 -4.58
CA SER A 46 -11.18 5.06 -4.80
C SER A 46 -10.33 4.62 -5.99
N THR A 47 -9.73 3.45 -5.84
CA THR A 47 -9.04 2.69 -6.89
C THR A 47 -9.97 1.74 -7.64
N ASN A 48 -11.28 2.00 -7.65
CA ASN A 48 -12.25 1.25 -8.46
C ASN A 48 -11.99 1.42 -9.97
N LEU A 49 -12.56 0.51 -10.76
CA LEU A 49 -12.38 0.47 -12.22
C LEU A 49 -12.66 1.79 -12.92
N ASP A 50 -13.67 2.54 -12.48
CA ASP A 50 -14.03 3.81 -13.10
C ASP A 50 -12.96 4.88 -12.92
N ASN A 51 -12.46 5.03 -11.70
CA ASN A 51 -11.40 6.00 -11.43
C ASN A 51 -10.06 5.59 -12.05
N LEU A 52 -9.82 4.29 -12.23
CA LEU A 52 -8.60 3.76 -12.86
C LEU A 52 -8.58 3.87 -14.39
N ARG A 53 -9.66 4.34 -15.02
CA ARG A 53 -9.68 4.58 -16.47
C ARG A 53 -8.65 5.64 -16.88
N PRO A 54 -8.07 5.55 -18.09
CA PRO A 54 -7.21 6.60 -18.61
C PRO A 54 -7.92 7.95 -18.66
N TRP A 55 -7.12 9.01 -18.48
CA TRP A 55 -7.59 10.38 -18.66
C TRP A 55 -8.20 10.59 -20.06
N PRO A 56 -9.32 11.33 -20.22
CA PRO A 56 -10.01 12.15 -19.20
C PRO A 56 -11.13 11.43 -18.43
N SER A 57 -11.39 10.15 -18.72
CA SER A 57 -12.52 9.40 -18.15
C SER A 57 -12.31 8.95 -16.70
N GLY A 58 -11.07 9.02 -16.22
CA GLY A 58 -10.68 8.73 -14.84
C GLY A 58 -9.40 9.49 -14.47
N HIS A 59 -8.89 9.20 -13.27
CA HIS A 59 -7.76 9.86 -12.63
C HIS A 59 -6.90 8.82 -11.88
N PRO A 60 -6.28 7.88 -12.62
CA PRO A 60 -5.70 6.67 -12.03
C PRO A 60 -4.53 6.98 -11.10
N VAL A 61 -3.74 8.01 -11.43
CA VAL A 61 -2.59 8.41 -10.63
C VAL A 61 -3.04 9.01 -9.31
N GLU A 62 -4.02 9.91 -9.35
CA GLU A 62 -4.60 10.57 -8.20
C GLU A 62 -5.27 9.55 -7.28
N SER A 63 -6.06 8.65 -7.83
CA SER A 63 -6.70 7.57 -7.08
C SER A 63 -5.68 6.65 -6.41
N LEU A 64 -4.68 6.15 -7.15
CA LEU A 64 -3.65 5.29 -6.58
C LEU A 64 -2.87 5.98 -5.46
N VAL A 65 -2.60 7.28 -5.61
CA VAL A 65 -1.87 8.04 -4.59
C VAL A 65 -2.74 8.31 -3.37
N VAL A 66 -3.96 8.81 -3.56
CA VAL A 66 -4.81 9.28 -2.46
C VAL A 66 -5.46 8.12 -1.72
N SER A 67 -5.82 7.02 -2.40
CA SER A 67 -6.39 5.82 -1.78
C SER A 67 -5.52 5.28 -0.65
N ALA A 68 -4.19 5.35 -0.82
CA ALA A 68 -3.22 4.91 0.17
C ALA A 68 -3.26 5.70 1.50
N PHE A 69 -3.98 6.82 1.54
CA PHE A 69 -4.09 7.69 2.72
C PHE A 69 -5.51 7.82 3.27
N VAL A 70 -6.53 7.26 2.60
CA VAL A 70 -7.95 7.43 2.96
C VAL A 70 -8.54 6.10 3.43
N PRO A 71 -8.68 5.86 4.75
CA PRO A 71 -9.22 4.60 5.26
C PRO A 71 -10.77 4.54 5.19
N GLN A 72 -11.30 3.34 4.96
CA GLN A 72 -12.75 3.08 4.95
C GLN A 72 -13.33 2.78 6.33
N ASN A 73 -12.96 1.66 6.95
CA ASN A 73 -13.76 1.11 8.06
C ASN A 73 -13.08 1.29 9.41
N THR A 74 -11.76 1.04 9.49
CA THR A 74 -11.02 0.98 10.76
C THR A 74 -9.90 2.01 10.83
N VAL A 75 -10.25 3.30 10.81
CA VAL A 75 -9.29 4.40 10.64
C VAL A 75 -8.15 4.40 11.69
N TRP A 76 -8.43 3.90 12.89
CA TRP A 76 -7.57 4.03 14.06
C TRP A 76 -6.38 3.08 14.15
N VAL A 77 -6.48 1.90 13.56
CA VAL A 77 -5.43 0.87 13.67
C VAL A 77 -4.31 1.11 12.66
N TRP A 78 -4.62 1.78 11.56
CA TRP A 78 -3.68 2.00 10.46
C TRP A 78 -2.42 2.76 10.85
N PRO A 79 -2.46 3.85 11.64
CA PRO A 79 -1.24 4.52 12.09
C PRO A 79 -0.29 3.59 12.87
N ALA A 80 -0.84 2.70 13.71
CA ALA A 80 -0.03 1.75 14.49
C ALA A 80 0.67 0.74 13.58
N PHE A 81 -0.06 0.13 12.64
CA PHE A 81 0.54 -0.81 11.68
C PHE A 81 1.51 -0.13 10.70
N ALA A 82 1.23 1.12 10.31
CA ALA A 82 2.08 1.93 9.45
C ALA A 82 3.46 2.25 10.05
N LEU A 83 3.63 2.09 11.38
CA LEU A 83 4.96 2.20 12.01
C LEU A 83 5.96 1.19 11.44
N SER A 84 5.50 0.07 10.88
CA SER A 84 6.35 -0.90 10.18
C SER A 84 7.14 -0.27 9.02
N ALA A 85 6.64 0.82 8.41
CA ALA A 85 7.34 1.56 7.38
C ALA A 85 8.67 2.16 7.86
N PHE A 86 8.80 2.49 9.16
CA PHE A 86 10.09 2.92 9.72
C PHE A 86 11.14 1.81 9.63
N ALA A 87 10.74 0.56 9.90
CA ALA A 87 11.62 -0.59 9.78
C ALA A 87 12.08 -0.74 8.32
N VAL A 88 11.16 -0.65 7.36
CA VAL A 88 11.47 -0.72 5.92
C VAL A 88 12.43 0.40 5.51
N VAL A 89 12.16 1.66 5.88
CA VAL A 89 13.02 2.80 5.56
C VAL A 89 14.41 2.67 6.19
N SER A 90 14.51 2.15 7.42
CA SER A 90 15.81 1.98 8.09
C SER A 90 16.74 0.98 7.40
N VAL A 91 16.18 0.04 6.63
CA VAL A 91 16.94 -0.99 5.91
C VAL A 91 17.17 -0.61 4.46
N LEU A 92 16.12 -0.20 3.74
CA LEU A 92 16.20 0.09 2.30
C LEU A 92 16.65 1.52 2.00
N GLY A 93 16.54 2.43 2.98
CA GLY A 93 16.62 3.88 2.76
C GLY A 93 15.32 4.45 2.17
N ALA A 94 15.13 5.75 2.32
CA ALA A 94 13.87 6.44 2.01
C ALA A 94 13.36 6.20 0.57
N ARG A 95 14.21 6.40 -0.44
CA ARG A 95 13.81 6.30 -1.85
C ARG A 95 13.37 4.89 -2.23
N ARG A 96 14.15 3.87 -1.84
CA ARG A 96 13.85 2.47 -2.16
C ARG A 96 12.64 1.96 -1.39
N ALA A 97 12.47 2.39 -0.14
CA ALA A 97 11.29 2.05 0.66
C ALA A 97 10.00 2.61 0.05
N VAL A 98 10.00 3.90 -0.34
CA VAL A 98 8.84 4.52 -1.01
C VAL A 98 8.54 3.82 -2.33
N ALA A 99 9.57 3.57 -3.16
CA ALA A 99 9.37 2.87 -4.43
C ALA A 99 8.84 1.43 -4.25
N ALA A 100 9.36 0.69 -3.27
CA ALA A 100 8.92 -0.68 -2.97
C ALA A 100 7.46 -0.73 -2.49
N LEU A 101 7.09 0.17 -1.56
CA LEU A 101 5.74 0.25 -1.04
C LEU A 101 4.74 0.72 -2.09
N ALA A 102 5.10 1.72 -2.88
CA ALA A 102 4.28 2.19 -4.00
C ALA A 102 4.09 1.09 -5.06
N LEU A 103 5.15 0.35 -5.40
CA LEU A 103 5.05 -0.77 -6.33
C LEU A 103 4.14 -1.87 -5.81
N ALA A 104 4.27 -2.26 -4.54
CA ALA A 104 3.40 -3.27 -3.94
C ALA A 104 1.93 -2.84 -3.94
N HIS A 105 1.66 -1.57 -3.61
CA HIS A 105 0.32 -0.97 -3.68
C HIS A 105 -0.27 -1.01 -5.09
N VAL A 106 0.45 -0.43 -6.06
CA VAL A 106 0.00 -0.37 -7.47
C VAL A 106 -0.18 -1.76 -8.06
N ALA A 107 0.72 -2.70 -7.76
CA ALA A 107 0.61 -4.07 -8.27
C ALA A 107 -0.58 -4.82 -7.66
N ALA A 108 -0.81 -4.70 -6.35
CA ALA A 108 -1.97 -5.31 -5.70
C ALA A 108 -3.26 -4.75 -6.28
N THR A 109 -3.42 -3.43 -6.31
CA THR A 109 -4.58 -2.75 -6.90
C THR A 109 -4.79 -3.13 -8.37
N GLY A 110 -3.74 -3.07 -9.20
CA GLY A 110 -3.88 -3.38 -10.62
C GLY A 110 -4.33 -4.83 -10.88
N LEU A 111 -3.84 -5.78 -10.08
CA LEU A 111 -4.22 -7.18 -10.20
C LEU A 111 -5.63 -7.46 -9.66
N THR A 112 -6.05 -6.82 -8.57
CA THR A 112 -7.41 -6.97 -8.02
C THR A 112 -8.45 -6.37 -8.95
N GLU A 113 -8.19 -5.18 -9.47
CA GLU A 113 -9.13 -4.50 -10.38
C GLU A 113 -9.17 -5.20 -11.74
N ALA A 114 -8.04 -5.73 -12.24
CA ALA A 114 -8.06 -6.60 -13.41
C ALA A 114 -8.90 -7.87 -13.20
N LEU A 115 -8.88 -8.45 -11.99
CA LEU A 115 -9.74 -9.57 -11.63
C LEU A 115 -11.22 -9.17 -11.60
N VAL A 116 -11.57 -8.01 -11.04
CA VAL A 116 -12.95 -7.47 -11.05
C VAL A 116 -13.42 -7.30 -12.49
N TRP A 117 -12.63 -6.61 -13.32
CA TRP A 117 -12.96 -6.38 -14.72
C TRP A 117 -13.18 -7.70 -15.46
N TRP A 118 -12.26 -8.65 -15.30
CA TRP A 118 -12.38 -9.97 -15.92
C TRP A 118 -13.65 -10.70 -15.48
N ARG A 119 -13.98 -10.66 -14.18
CA ARG A 119 -15.20 -11.28 -13.62
C ARG A 119 -16.49 -10.66 -14.14
N ILE A 120 -16.50 -9.33 -14.36
CA ILE A 120 -17.64 -8.62 -14.97
C ILE A 120 -17.81 -9.05 -16.43
N GLU A 121 -16.74 -9.02 -17.23
CA GLU A 121 -16.79 -9.38 -18.66
C GLU A 121 -17.22 -10.83 -18.89
N HIS A 122 -16.94 -11.73 -17.95
CA HIS A 122 -17.34 -13.14 -18.01
C HIS A 122 -18.68 -13.44 -17.30
N GLY A 123 -19.42 -12.40 -16.90
CA GLY A 123 -20.77 -12.52 -16.32
C GLY A 123 -20.82 -13.11 -14.90
N SER A 124 -19.67 -13.22 -14.22
CA SER A 124 -19.57 -13.73 -12.85
C SER A 124 -19.76 -12.66 -11.77
N LEU A 125 -19.76 -11.38 -12.17
CA LEU A 125 -20.09 -10.21 -11.34
C LEU A 125 -20.99 -9.25 -12.12
N PRO A 126 -21.92 -8.55 -11.46
CA PRO A 126 -22.69 -7.49 -12.12
C PRO A 126 -21.80 -6.27 -12.42
N ALA A 127 -22.17 -5.50 -13.44
CA ALA A 127 -21.42 -4.30 -13.85
C ALA A 127 -21.30 -3.24 -12.73
N THR A 128 -22.22 -3.26 -11.74
CA THR A 128 -22.17 -2.38 -10.57
C THR A 128 -20.93 -2.57 -9.70
N GLU A 129 -20.29 -3.74 -9.76
CA GLU A 129 -19.04 -4.01 -9.04
C GLU A 129 -17.88 -3.12 -9.50
N ALA A 130 -17.96 -2.52 -10.70
CA ALA A 130 -16.97 -1.57 -11.19
C ALA A 130 -16.89 -0.28 -10.36
N HIS A 131 -17.90 0.00 -9.52
CA HIS A 131 -17.98 1.20 -8.70
C HIS A 131 -17.79 0.92 -7.20
N VAL A 132 -17.57 -0.34 -6.81
CA VAL A 132 -17.37 -0.69 -5.40
C VAL A 132 -16.15 0.04 -4.86
N LEU A 133 -16.30 0.66 -3.70
CA LEU A 133 -15.24 1.44 -3.09
C LEU A 133 -14.07 0.55 -2.70
N ASP A 134 -12.93 0.77 -3.34
CA ASP A 134 -11.62 0.32 -2.88
C ASP A 134 -10.80 1.56 -2.50
N THR A 135 -10.66 1.84 -1.21
CA THR A 135 -9.77 2.86 -0.67
C THR A 135 -9.15 2.33 0.60
N GLY A 136 -7.86 2.57 0.78
CA GLY A 136 -7.28 2.33 2.09
C GLY A 136 -5.77 2.20 2.05
N PRO A 137 -5.13 2.45 3.20
CA PRO A 137 -3.70 2.22 3.37
C PRO A 137 -3.33 0.73 3.39
N SER A 138 -4.30 -0.19 3.30
CA SER A 138 -4.13 -1.59 3.68
C SER A 138 -3.06 -2.29 2.85
N TYR A 139 -3.02 -2.12 1.53
CA TYR A 139 -2.00 -2.75 0.69
C TYR A 139 -0.59 -2.25 1.00
N VAL A 140 -0.42 -0.94 1.18
CA VAL A 140 0.86 -0.36 1.61
C VAL A 140 1.28 -0.90 2.98
N VAL A 141 0.36 -0.91 3.93
CA VAL A 141 0.63 -1.31 5.32
C VAL A 141 0.91 -2.80 5.43
N VAL A 142 0.18 -3.65 4.73
CA VAL A 142 0.39 -5.11 4.69
C VAL A 142 1.74 -5.42 4.05
N ALA A 143 2.09 -4.76 2.93
CA ALA A 143 3.42 -4.89 2.33
C ALA A 143 4.53 -4.42 3.28
N ALA A 144 4.32 -3.31 4.00
CA ALA A 144 5.26 -2.81 5.01
C ALA A 144 5.46 -3.78 6.18
N LEU A 145 4.38 -4.35 6.71
CA LEU A 145 4.40 -5.37 7.76
C LEU A 145 5.18 -6.60 7.27
N ALA A 146 4.84 -7.14 6.10
CA ALA A 146 5.51 -8.29 5.50
C ALA A 146 7.01 -8.04 5.28
N MET A 147 7.38 -6.86 4.78
CA MET A 147 8.79 -6.49 4.66
C MET A 147 9.45 -6.35 6.03
N ALA A 148 8.78 -5.78 7.02
CA ALA A 148 9.34 -5.55 8.35
C ALA A 148 9.57 -6.86 9.12
N THR A 149 8.71 -7.88 8.99
CA THR A 149 8.98 -9.22 9.56
C THR A 149 10.26 -9.83 8.97
N GLY A 150 10.53 -9.58 7.69
CA GLY A 150 11.72 -10.06 6.98
C GLY A 150 12.96 -9.17 7.16
N LEU A 151 12.84 -7.87 7.36
CA LEU A 151 13.99 -6.96 7.24
C LEU A 151 14.37 -6.28 8.56
N ALA A 152 13.44 -6.11 9.49
CA ALA A 152 13.62 -5.24 10.64
C ALA A 152 14.84 -5.63 11.50
N ARG A 153 15.46 -4.61 12.09
CA ARG A 153 16.57 -4.69 13.02
C ARG A 153 16.29 -3.80 14.23
N PRO A 154 16.62 -4.25 15.45
CA PRO A 154 17.19 -5.55 15.84
C PRO A 154 16.21 -6.74 15.63
N VAL A 155 16.69 -7.99 15.67
CA VAL A 155 15.89 -9.19 15.29
C VAL A 155 14.60 -9.32 16.10
N TRP A 156 14.58 -8.92 17.37
CA TRP A 156 13.36 -8.95 18.19
C TRP A 156 12.22 -8.09 17.61
N SER A 157 12.55 -7.00 16.89
CA SER A 157 11.53 -6.16 16.24
C SER A 157 10.78 -6.91 15.15
N ARG A 158 11.37 -7.95 14.54
CA ARG A 158 10.67 -8.82 13.58
C ARG A 158 9.53 -9.58 14.24
N ALA A 159 9.71 -10.04 15.48
CA ALA A 159 8.66 -10.70 16.23
C ALA A 159 7.50 -9.75 16.50
N VAL A 160 7.78 -8.47 16.81
CA VAL A 160 6.73 -7.44 16.98
C VAL A 160 5.91 -7.28 15.69
N TRP A 161 6.56 -7.11 14.54
CA TRP A 161 5.84 -6.97 13.27
C TRP A 161 5.10 -8.24 12.86
N LEU A 162 5.64 -9.42 13.20
CA LEU A 162 4.98 -10.69 12.95
C LEU A 162 3.72 -10.84 13.80
N VAL A 163 3.78 -10.46 15.08
CA VAL A 163 2.61 -10.43 15.96
C VAL A 163 1.57 -9.43 15.45
N MET A 164 1.97 -8.22 15.05
CA MET A 164 1.03 -7.24 14.49
C MET A 164 0.36 -7.75 13.22
N LEU A 165 1.12 -8.40 12.33
CA LEU A 165 0.57 -9.03 11.13
C LEU A 165 -0.39 -10.17 11.49
N ALA A 166 -0.03 -11.03 12.45
CA ALA A 166 -0.88 -12.12 12.90
C ALA A 166 -2.20 -11.61 13.53
N VAL A 167 -2.15 -10.48 14.24
CA VAL A 167 -3.34 -9.80 14.79
C VAL A 167 -4.23 -9.24 13.67
N ALA A 168 -3.63 -8.68 12.62
CA ALA A 168 -4.39 -8.14 11.49
C ALA A 168 -4.96 -9.24 10.55
N ALA A 169 -4.31 -10.40 10.48
CA ALA A 169 -4.59 -11.43 9.49
C ALA A 169 -6.07 -11.90 9.42
N PRO A 170 -6.80 -12.12 10.54
CA PRO A 170 -8.20 -12.57 10.46
C PRO A 170 -9.10 -11.57 9.74
N ASP A 171 -8.91 -10.26 9.98
CA ASP A 171 -9.69 -9.20 9.34
C ASP A 171 -9.28 -9.02 7.87
N LEU A 172 -7.96 -9.05 7.60
CA LEU A 172 -7.42 -8.93 6.25
C LEU A 172 -7.81 -10.09 5.31
N LEU A 173 -8.01 -11.29 5.87
CA LEU A 173 -8.37 -12.50 5.13
C LEU A 173 -9.88 -12.81 5.21
N SER A 174 -10.68 -11.95 5.87
CA SER A 174 -12.12 -12.09 5.88
C SER A 174 -12.66 -12.06 4.44
N GLY A 175 -13.63 -12.93 4.12
CA GLY A 175 -14.20 -13.03 2.78
C GLY A 175 -13.33 -13.73 1.72
N ILE A 176 -12.12 -14.21 2.05
CA ILE A 176 -11.25 -14.89 1.06
C ILE A 176 -11.91 -16.17 0.49
N GLY A 177 -12.66 -16.90 1.31
CA GLY A 177 -13.41 -18.10 0.90
C GLY A 177 -14.56 -17.79 -0.06
N ASP A 178 -15.11 -16.57 0.03
CA ASP A 178 -16.19 -16.05 -0.80
C ASP A 178 -15.65 -15.32 -2.05
N GLY A 179 -14.32 -15.27 -2.21
CA GLY A 179 -13.67 -14.61 -3.33
C GLY A 179 -13.74 -13.09 -3.26
N GLU A 180 -13.77 -12.52 -2.05
CA GLU A 180 -13.68 -11.07 -1.86
C GLU A 180 -12.35 -10.51 -2.39
N VAL A 181 -12.47 -9.50 -3.22
CA VAL A 181 -11.36 -8.90 -3.96
C VAL A 181 -10.37 -8.19 -3.02
N SER A 182 -10.88 -7.59 -1.94
CA SER A 182 -10.09 -6.96 -0.88
C SER A 182 -9.11 -7.95 -0.24
N ALA A 183 -9.57 -9.15 0.10
CA ALA A 183 -8.77 -10.21 0.70
C ALA A 183 -7.68 -10.72 -0.26
N VAL A 184 -8.03 -10.89 -1.54
CA VAL A 184 -7.05 -11.22 -2.59
C VAL A 184 -5.96 -10.14 -2.67
N GLY A 185 -6.36 -8.85 -2.63
CA GLY A 185 -5.43 -7.73 -2.60
C GLY A 185 -4.48 -7.74 -1.41
N HIS A 186 -4.97 -8.09 -0.21
CA HIS A 186 -4.12 -8.25 0.97
C HIS A 186 -3.09 -9.38 0.80
N VAL A 187 -3.47 -10.50 0.20
CA VAL A 187 -2.54 -11.61 -0.11
C VAL A 187 -1.49 -11.17 -1.13
N LEU A 188 -1.89 -10.44 -2.18
CA LEU A 188 -0.97 -9.90 -3.18
C LEU A 188 0.02 -8.90 -2.56
N ALA A 189 -0.47 -7.98 -1.71
CA ALA A 189 0.38 -7.03 -1.00
C ALA A 189 1.37 -7.73 -0.05
N PHE A 190 0.91 -8.75 0.68
CA PHE A 190 1.74 -9.56 1.57
C PHE A 190 2.85 -10.30 0.80
N THR A 191 2.48 -10.98 -0.28
CA THR A 191 3.42 -11.74 -1.12
C THR A 191 4.43 -10.82 -1.80
N ALA A 192 4.00 -9.66 -2.31
CA ALA A 192 4.89 -8.64 -2.84
C ALA A 192 5.90 -8.14 -1.79
N GLY A 193 5.45 -7.87 -0.56
CA GLY A 193 6.32 -7.48 0.54
C GLY A 193 7.37 -8.54 0.89
N LEU A 194 6.97 -9.82 0.96
CA LEU A 194 7.91 -10.92 1.17
C LEU A 194 8.91 -11.09 0.01
N ALA A 195 8.44 -10.99 -1.22
CA ALA A 195 9.29 -11.09 -2.41
C ALA A 195 10.35 -9.99 -2.44
N ILE A 196 9.96 -8.74 -2.14
CA ILE A 196 10.88 -7.60 -2.04
C ILE A 196 11.90 -7.82 -0.91
N ALA A 197 11.46 -8.28 0.26
CA ALA A 197 12.35 -8.58 1.38
C ALA A 197 13.35 -9.70 1.05
N GLY A 198 12.88 -10.76 0.37
CA GLY A 198 13.70 -11.85 -0.13
C GLY A 198 14.74 -11.38 -1.14
N ALA A 199 14.31 -10.65 -2.17
CA ALA A 199 15.19 -10.09 -3.20
C ALA A 199 16.29 -9.20 -2.59
N HIS A 200 15.93 -8.34 -1.64
CA HIS A 200 16.89 -7.52 -0.91
C HIS A 200 17.91 -8.35 -0.13
N ARG A 201 17.48 -9.41 0.56
CA ARG A 201 18.38 -10.30 1.32
C ARG A 201 19.32 -11.11 0.41
N LEU A 202 18.86 -11.48 -0.78
CA LEU A 202 19.63 -12.19 -1.79
C LEU A 202 20.57 -11.27 -2.59
N GLY A 203 20.53 -9.95 -2.35
CA GLY A 203 21.36 -8.99 -3.07
C GLY A 203 20.99 -8.83 -4.55
N LEU A 204 19.76 -9.20 -4.94
CA LEU A 204 19.31 -9.06 -6.32
C LEU A 204 19.23 -7.57 -6.69
N PRO A 205 19.91 -7.13 -7.77
CA PRO A 205 19.79 -5.75 -8.22
C PRO A 205 18.34 -5.48 -8.65
N PRO A 206 17.84 -4.24 -8.53
CA PRO A 206 16.58 -3.85 -9.16
C PRO A 206 16.66 -4.21 -10.65
N VAL A 207 15.58 -4.76 -11.22
CA VAL A 207 15.50 -5.06 -12.65
C VAL A 207 15.91 -3.80 -13.41
N ALA A 208 17.13 -3.78 -13.94
CA ALA A 208 17.66 -2.62 -14.61
C ALA A 208 16.82 -2.36 -15.86
N ARG A 209 16.32 -1.14 -16.03
CA ARG A 209 15.83 -0.70 -17.34
C ARG A 209 16.99 -0.87 -18.30
N ARG A 210 16.86 -1.83 -19.21
CA ARG A 210 17.81 -2.04 -20.31
C ARG A 210 17.94 -0.68 -21.03
N PRO A 211 19.11 -0.03 -21.08
CA PRO A 211 19.25 1.17 -21.87
C PRO A 211 18.88 0.79 -23.31
N ALA A 212 17.95 1.54 -23.91
CA ALA A 212 17.67 1.43 -25.33
C ALA A 212 19.03 1.58 -26.04
N ARG A 213 19.47 0.51 -26.73
CA ARG A 213 20.64 0.61 -27.60
C ARG A 213 20.34 1.74 -28.58
N LEU A 214 21.12 2.82 -28.48
CA LEU A 214 21.19 3.81 -29.54
C LEU A 214 21.54 3.04 -30.83
N ALA A 215 20.69 3.19 -31.85
CA ALA A 215 20.96 2.66 -33.18
C ALA A 215 22.31 3.22 -33.67
N PRO A 216 23.13 2.42 -34.37
CA PRO A 216 24.35 2.94 -34.97
C PRO A 216 24.01 4.02 -36.01
N PRO A 217 24.83 5.07 -36.18
CA PRO A 217 24.66 6.00 -37.30
C PRO A 217 24.80 5.22 -38.61
N GLY A 218 23.83 5.42 -39.51
CA GLY A 218 23.86 4.85 -40.86
C GLY A 218 25.03 5.40 -41.69
N PRO A 219 25.36 4.72 -42.80
CA PRO A 219 26.47 5.10 -43.68
C PRO A 219 26.31 6.49 -44.30
#